data_AF-A0A9D0W324-F1
#
_entry.id   AF-A0A9D0W324-F1
#
_cell.length_a   1.000
_cell.length_b   1.000
_cell.length_c   1.000
_cell.angle_alpha   90.00
_cell.angle_beta   90.00
_cell.angle_gamma   90.00
#
_symmetry.space_group_name_H-M   'P 1'
#
loop_
_entity.id
_entity.type
_entity.pdbx_description
1 polymer ?
#
loop_
_entity_poly.entity_id
_entity_poly.type
_entity_poly.pdbx_seq_one_letter_code
_entity_poly.pdbx_strand_id
1 'polypeptide(L)'
;MMRRTTGTNRTTAAMRLLGVALAAAAMLLLGACGGGAGAGSGNATTQGVDPLVQDYGIAYVRRPVPAMDTADAREATTFIAGGDLYYRDLASPSAAERNITFPITGGMGDVKDVEPSFDGSKLVFALRLPDIQGADPEDQPTWNIWEYDIPNDQLRRIITSDITAEAGQDVAPHYLPDGRIIFSSSRQRKSKAILLDEGKPQYAAQDEDRNEPALVLHVMNADGTGITQVSFNQSHDLDPTVLESGEV
;
A
#
# COMPACT_ATOMS: atom_id res chain seq x y z
N MET A 1 18.61 -46.50 -86.41
CA MET A 1 17.42 -45.70 -86.75
C MET A 1 16.84 -45.14 -85.46
N MET A 2 16.71 -43.82 -85.39
CA MET A 2 15.89 -43.00 -84.47
C MET A 2 16.18 -42.91 -82.95
N ARG A 3 16.53 -41.67 -82.57
CA ARG A 3 16.50 -41.02 -81.26
C ARG A 3 15.15 -41.16 -80.54
N ARG A 4 15.19 -41.06 -79.20
CA ARG A 4 14.33 -40.12 -78.44
C ARG A 4 14.90 -39.86 -77.03
N THR A 5 15.24 -38.60 -76.80
CA THR A 5 15.55 -37.97 -75.51
C THR A 5 14.25 -37.51 -74.84
N THR A 6 14.10 -37.75 -73.53
CA THR A 6 13.00 -37.18 -72.72
C THR A 6 13.61 -36.48 -71.50
N GLY A 7 13.70 -35.14 -71.58
CA GLY A 7 14.00 -34.29 -70.42
C GLY A 7 12.71 -34.02 -69.65
N THR A 8 12.73 -34.18 -68.33
CA THR A 8 11.58 -33.93 -67.45
C THR A 8 11.83 -32.69 -66.58
N ASN A 9 10.93 -31.72 -66.71
CA ASN A 9 10.92 -30.40 -66.07
C ASN A 9 10.83 -30.49 -64.53
N ARG A 10 11.96 -30.37 -63.83
CA ARG A 10 11.99 -30.25 -62.36
C ARG A 10 12.02 -28.79 -61.86
N THR A 11 12.25 -27.82 -62.75
CA THR A 11 12.47 -26.41 -62.36
C THR A 11 11.18 -25.59 -62.16
N THR A 12 10.04 -26.00 -62.73
CA THR A 12 8.81 -25.21 -62.68
C THR A 12 7.99 -25.37 -61.39
N ALA A 13 8.18 -26.45 -60.64
CA ALA A 13 7.43 -26.72 -59.41
C ALA A 13 7.97 -25.94 -58.19
N ALA A 14 9.30 -25.82 -58.06
CA ALA A 14 9.94 -25.11 -56.96
C ALA A 14 9.62 -23.60 -56.96
N MET A 15 9.48 -23.00 -58.15
CA MET A 15 9.19 -21.56 -58.28
C MET A 15 7.74 -21.19 -57.92
N ARG A 16 6.80 -22.15 -57.97
CA ARG A 16 5.40 -21.94 -57.57
C ARG A 16 5.20 -21.98 -56.05
N LEU A 17 5.97 -22.80 -55.33
CA LEU A 17 5.91 -22.89 -53.86
C LEU A 17 6.55 -21.68 -53.17
N LEU A 18 7.58 -21.07 -53.77
CA LEU A 18 8.22 -19.87 -53.22
C LEU A 18 7.34 -18.61 -53.35
N GLY A 19 6.53 -18.51 -54.42
CA GLY A 19 5.63 -17.38 -54.64
C GLY A 19 4.44 -17.34 -53.69
N VAL A 20 3.92 -18.50 -53.26
CA VAL A 20 2.81 -18.59 -52.31
C VAL A 20 3.26 -18.26 -50.88
N ALA A 21 4.49 -18.64 -50.50
CA ALA A 21 5.05 -18.32 -49.19
C ALA A 21 5.34 -16.81 -49.02
N LEU A 22 5.77 -16.13 -50.10
CA LEU A 22 6.05 -14.68 -50.05
C LEU A 22 4.75 -13.83 -50.01
N ALA A 23 3.68 -14.30 -50.65
CA ALA A 23 2.38 -13.61 -50.61
C ALA A 23 1.67 -13.73 -49.25
N ALA A 24 1.86 -14.86 -48.54
CA ALA A 24 1.33 -15.05 -47.18
C ALA A 24 2.07 -14.18 -46.14
N ALA A 25 3.38 -13.96 -46.31
CA ALA A 25 4.17 -13.08 -45.44
C ALA A 25 3.83 -11.58 -45.63
N ALA A 26 3.44 -11.17 -46.85
CA ALA A 26 3.05 -9.80 -47.13
C ALA A 26 1.65 -9.43 -46.59
N MET A 27 0.73 -10.39 -46.46
CA MET A 27 -0.60 -10.14 -45.87
C MET A 27 -0.58 -9.98 -44.34
N LEU A 28 0.48 -10.43 -43.65
CA LEU A 28 0.65 -10.25 -42.21
C LEU A 28 1.20 -8.86 -41.83
N LEU A 29 1.66 -8.05 -42.80
CA LEU A 29 2.27 -6.74 -42.56
C LEU A 29 1.37 -5.55 -42.88
N LEU A 30 0.12 -5.77 -43.30
CA LEU A 30 -0.84 -4.72 -43.69
C LEU A 30 -1.91 -4.41 -42.63
N GLY A 31 -1.79 -4.98 -41.41
CA GLY A 31 -2.75 -4.78 -40.31
C GLY A 31 -2.54 -3.52 -39.45
N ALA A 32 -1.60 -2.65 -39.79
CA ALA A 32 -1.23 -1.50 -38.97
C ALA A 32 -1.41 -0.17 -39.73
N CYS A 33 -2.65 0.16 -40.10
CA CYS A 33 -3.10 1.53 -40.38
C CYS A 33 -4.63 1.53 -40.57
N GLY A 34 -5.36 1.71 -39.47
CA GLY A 34 -6.81 1.91 -39.49
C GLY A 34 -7.18 3.06 -38.57
N GLY A 35 -7.19 4.29 -39.12
CA GLY A 35 -7.64 5.48 -38.42
C GLY A 35 -9.13 5.74 -38.66
N GLY A 36 -9.86 5.96 -37.56
CA GLY A 36 -10.99 6.89 -37.44
C GLY A 36 -12.38 6.44 -37.94
N ALA A 37 -13.28 6.13 -37.00
CA ALA A 37 -14.69 6.58 -37.00
C ALA A 37 -15.33 6.30 -35.64
N GLY A 38 -15.77 7.35 -34.94
CA GLY A 38 -16.48 7.22 -33.67
C GLY A 38 -17.92 6.74 -33.85
N ALA A 39 -18.36 5.89 -32.94
CA ALA A 39 -19.75 5.79 -32.47
C ALA A 39 -19.73 4.94 -31.19
N GLY A 40 -20.21 5.51 -30.08
CA GLY A 40 -20.30 4.80 -28.82
C GLY A 40 -21.25 3.60 -28.89
N SER A 41 -20.87 2.52 -28.22
CA SER A 41 -21.76 1.55 -27.58
C SER A 41 -20.88 0.50 -26.91
N GLY A 42 -21.17 0.21 -25.65
CA GLY A 42 -20.37 -0.68 -24.81
C GLY A 42 -20.19 -2.07 -25.40
N ASN A 43 -18.95 -2.56 -25.36
CA ASN A 43 -18.67 -3.98 -25.31
C ASN A 43 -17.29 -4.19 -24.67
N ALA A 44 -17.26 -4.93 -23.57
CA ALA A 44 -16.05 -5.36 -22.90
C ALA A 44 -15.23 -6.24 -23.83
N THR A 45 -14.25 -5.65 -24.49
CA THR A 45 -13.14 -6.36 -25.12
C THR A 45 -11.88 -5.62 -24.68
N THR A 46 -10.85 -6.37 -24.34
CA THR A 46 -9.55 -5.93 -23.83
C THR A 46 -8.92 -4.87 -24.75
N GLN A 47 -9.31 -3.62 -24.58
CA GLN A 47 -8.56 -2.48 -25.05
C GLN A 47 -7.47 -2.24 -24.01
N GLY A 48 -6.21 -2.41 -24.43
CA GLY A 48 -5.07 -1.93 -23.65
C GLY A 48 -5.31 -0.46 -23.30
N VAL A 49 -4.98 -0.11 -22.06
CA VAL A 49 -5.08 1.24 -21.51
C VAL A 49 -4.58 2.25 -22.55
N ASP A 50 -5.37 3.28 -22.83
CA ASP A 50 -4.97 4.37 -23.72
C ASP A 50 -3.62 4.93 -23.23
N PRO A 51 -2.53 4.88 -24.03
CA PRO A 51 -1.21 5.29 -23.59
C PRO A 51 -1.10 6.80 -23.29
N LEU A 52 -2.14 7.59 -23.59
CA LEU A 52 -2.24 9.00 -23.20
C LEU A 52 -2.95 9.21 -21.85
N VAL A 53 -3.61 8.19 -21.32
CA VAL A 53 -4.19 8.22 -19.97
C VAL A 53 -3.15 7.65 -19.02
N GLN A 54 -2.49 8.55 -18.29
CA GLN A 54 -1.63 8.15 -17.17
C GLN A 54 -2.53 7.59 -16.07
N ASP A 55 -2.51 6.27 -15.92
CA ASP A 55 -3.19 5.58 -14.84
C ASP A 55 -2.26 5.52 -13.62
N TYR A 56 -2.83 5.59 -12.42
CA TYR A 56 -2.10 5.62 -11.16
C TYR A 56 -2.55 4.45 -10.29
N GLY A 57 -1.60 3.87 -9.56
CA GLY A 57 -1.95 2.87 -8.56
C GLY A 57 -2.77 3.48 -7.43
N ILE A 58 -3.71 2.70 -6.88
CA ILE A 58 -4.53 3.11 -5.73
C ILE A 58 -4.34 2.10 -4.60
N ALA A 59 -4.02 2.61 -3.42
CA ALA A 59 -4.10 1.88 -2.16
C ALA A 59 -5.36 2.30 -1.39
N TYR A 60 -6.05 1.36 -0.77
CA TYR A 60 -7.18 1.67 0.10
C TYR A 60 -7.38 0.59 1.16
N VAL A 61 -7.87 1.02 2.31
CA VAL A 61 -8.28 0.14 3.39
C VAL A 61 -9.70 -0.35 3.13
N ARG A 62 -9.92 -1.65 3.29
CA ARG A 62 -11.26 -2.25 3.30
C ARG A 62 -11.49 -2.85 4.69
N ARG A 63 -12.54 -2.39 5.35
CA ARG A 63 -12.95 -2.82 6.70
C ARG A 63 -14.39 -3.30 6.71
N PRO A 64 -14.75 -4.25 7.60
CA PRO A 64 -16.14 -4.52 7.92
C PRO A 64 -16.81 -3.26 8.46
N VAL A 65 -18.08 -3.07 8.16
CA VAL A 65 -18.86 -1.99 8.75
C VAL A 65 -19.07 -2.34 10.23
N PRO A 66 -18.60 -1.52 11.19
CA PRO A 66 -18.80 -1.79 12.60
C PRO A 66 -20.29 -1.73 12.97
N ALA A 67 -20.67 -2.45 14.02
CA ALA A 67 -22.00 -2.28 14.60
C ALA A 67 -22.14 -0.86 15.17
N MET A 68 -23.28 -0.20 14.95
CA MET A 68 -23.47 1.21 15.29
C MET A 68 -23.25 1.56 16.77
N ASP A 69 -23.36 0.58 17.67
CA ASP A 69 -23.16 0.73 19.12
C ASP A 69 -21.68 0.59 19.55
N THR A 70 -20.80 0.14 18.65
CA THR A 70 -19.38 -0.11 18.93
C THR A 70 -18.43 0.92 18.31
N ALA A 71 -18.93 1.79 17.43
CA ALA A 71 -18.11 2.77 16.72
C ALA A 71 -18.05 4.09 17.49
N ASP A 72 -16.91 4.38 18.12
CA ASP A 72 -16.58 5.71 18.63
C ASP A 72 -15.37 6.26 17.87
N ALA A 73 -15.57 7.37 17.15
CA ALA A 73 -14.51 7.99 16.36
C ALA A 73 -13.45 8.69 17.21
N ARG A 74 -13.71 8.89 18.52
CA ARG A 74 -12.76 9.48 19.46
C ARG A 74 -11.72 8.46 19.93
N GLU A 75 -12.08 7.17 19.91
CA GLU A 75 -11.22 6.06 20.31
C GLU A 75 -10.26 5.71 19.18
N ALA A 76 -9.11 6.38 19.17
CA ALA A 76 -8.15 6.31 18.08
C ALA A 76 -7.44 4.95 17.99
N THR A 77 -7.50 4.12 19.04
CA THR A 77 -6.81 2.82 19.10
C THR A 77 -7.73 1.61 18.96
N THR A 78 -9.03 1.81 18.70
CA THR A 78 -10.00 0.72 18.51
C THR A 78 -9.55 -0.26 17.43
N PHE A 79 -9.68 -1.56 17.72
CA PHE A 79 -9.37 -2.65 16.80
C PHE A 79 -10.66 -3.28 16.24
N ILE A 80 -10.73 -3.39 14.91
CA ILE A 80 -11.83 -4.07 14.21
C ILE A 80 -11.23 -5.15 13.30
N ALA A 81 -11.33 -6.41 13.74
CA ALA A 81 -10.84 -7.53 12.97
C ALA A 81 -11.50 -7.61 11.58
N GLY A 82 -10.70 -7.91 10.56
CA GLY A 82 -11.15 -8.00 9.17
C GLY A 82 -10.76 -6.80 8.30
N GLY A 83 -10.05 -5.82 8.86
CA GLY A 83 -9.47 -4.70 8.12
C GLY A 83 -8.18 -5.11 7.41
N ASP A 84 -8.11 -4.87 6.11
CA ASP A 84 -6.92 -5.15 5.30
C ASP A 84 -6.61 -4.01 4.32
N LEU A 85 -5.34 -3.93 3.92
CA LEU A 85 -4.88 -3.00 2.89
C LEU A 85 -4.91 -3.67 1.52
N TYR A 86 -5.55 -3.01 0.57
CA TYR A 86 -5.60 -3.45 -0.82
C TYR A 86 -4.86 -2.46 -1.70
N TYR A 87 -4.30 -2.98 -2.80
CA TYR A 87 -3.71 -2.16 -3.84
C TYR A 87 -4.15 -2.64 -5.22
N ARG A 88 -4.25 -1.68 -6.15
CA ARG A 88 -4.46 -1.91 -7.58
C ARG A 88 -3.40 -1.12 -8.33
N ASP A 89 -2.76 -1.74 -9.33
CA ASP A 89 -1.78 -1.07 -10.19
C ASP A 89 -2.42 0.01 -11.09
N LEU A 90 -3.74 -0.05 -11.26
CA LEU A 90 -4.54 0.85 -12.08
C LEU A 90 -5.72 1.36 -11.25
N ALA A 91 -6.07 2.63 -11.40
CA ALA A 91 -7.21 3.28 -10.76
C ALA A 91 -8.56 2.75 -11.26
N SER A 92 -8.56 1.92 -12.31
CA SER A 92 -9.77 1.30 -12.83
C SER A 92 -10.50 0.45 -11.79
N PRO A 93 -11.85 0.55 -11.68
CA PRO A 93 -12.66 -0.35 -10.86
C PRO A 93 -12.54 -1.84 -11.25
N SER A 94 -12.13 -2.14 -12.49
CA SER A 94 -11.94 -3.51 -12.98
C SER A 94 -10.50 -4.01 -12.88
N ALA A 95 -9.58 -3.19 -12.35
CA ALA A 95 -8.20 -3.60 -12.14
C ALA A 95 -8.11 -4.74 -11.10
N ALA A 96 -7.12 -5.61 -11.27
CA ALA A 96 -6.88 -6.67 -10.29
C ALA A 96 -6.52 -6.06 -8.93
N GLU A 97 -7.14 -6.58 -7.88
CA GLU A 97 -6.85 -6.20 -6.50
C GLU A 97 -5.82 -7.18 -5.91
N ARG A 98 -4.79 -6.65 -5.25
CA ARG A 98 -3.95 -7.42 -4.34
C ARG A 98 -4.26 -7.03 -2.90
N ASN A 99 -4.44 -8.02 -2.02
CA ASN A 99 -4.51 -7.79 -0.58
C ASN A 99 -3.07 -7.85 -0.03
N ILE A 100 -2.54 -6.69 0.35
CA ILE A 100 -1.15 -6.52 0.80
C ILE A 100 -0.95 -7.19 2.16
N THR A 101 -1.92 -7.10 3.06
CA THR A 101 -1.76 -7.52 4.46
C THR A 101 -2.20 -8.95 4.72
N PHE A 102 -3.00 -9.56 3.83
CA PHE A 102 -3.43 -10.96 3.96
C PHE A 102 -2.32 -11.97 4.30
N PRO A 103 -1.11 -11.91 3.69
CA PRO A 103 -0.05 -12.87 4.00
C PRO A 103 0.38 -12.91 5.47
N ILE A 104 0.18 -11.81 6.21
CA ILE A 104 0.55 -11.70 7.63
C ILE A 104 -0.66 -11.67 8.57
N THR A 105 -1.83 -11.22 8.10
CA THR A 105 -3.04 -11.12 8.92
C THR A 105 -3.99 -12.30 8.77
N GLY A 106 -3.88 -13.07 7.69
CA GLY A 106 -4.88 -14.07 7.31
C GLY A 106 -6.28 -13.48 7.09
N GLY A 107 -6.38 -12.16 6.85
CA GLY A 107 -7.66 -11.46 6.75
C GLY A 107 -8.31 -11.11 8.08
N MET A 108 -7.61 -11.25 9.21
CA MET A 108 -8.14 -11.03 10.56
C MET A 108 -7.45 -9.87 11.30
N GLY A 109 -6.63 -9.09 10.61
CA GLY A 109 -5.96 -7.91 11.17
C GLY A 109 -6.85 -6.68 11.09
N ASP A 110 -6.23 -5.52 11.28
CA ASP A 110 -6.87 -4.23 11.05
C ASP A 110 -5.84 -3.17 10.59
N VAL A 111 -6.18 -2.39 9.56
CA VAL A 111 -5.29 -1.40 8.93
C VAL A 111 -5.97 -0.04 8.88
N LYS A 112 -5.22 1.04 9.16
CA LYS A 112 -5.64 2.43 8.94
C LYS A 112 -4.48 3.31 8.50
N ASP A 113 -4.84 4.54 8.13
CA ASP A 113 -3.91 5.65 7.92
C ASP A 113 -2.82 5.34 6.89
N VAL A 114 -3.25 4.92 5.68
CA VAL A 114 -2.32 4.60 4.60
C VAL A 114 -1.88 5.88 3.87
N GLU A 115 -0.56 6.09 3.82
CA GLU A 115 0.07 7.23 3.18
C GLU A 115 1.14 6.79 2.17
N PRO A 116 1.16 7.35 0.94
CA PRO A 116 2.21 7.07 -0.03
C PRO A 116 3.50 7.83 0.27
N SER A 117 4.64 7.27 -0.15
CA SER A 117 5.89 8.04 -0.24
C SER A 117 5.80 9.10 -1.34
N PHE A 118 6.67 10.12 -1.28
CA PHE A 118 6.70 11.21 -2.25
C PHE A 118 6.83 10.74 -3.71
N ASP A 119 7.60 9.68 -3.95
CA ASP A 119 7.79 9.07 -5.27
C ASP A 119 6.74 7.99 -5.62
N GLY A 120 5.80 7.72 -4.71
CA GLY A 120 4.75 6.72 -4.86
C GLY A 120 5.25 5.27 -4.91
N SER A 121 6.52 5.00 -4.56
CA SER A 121 7.10 3.66 -4.59
C SER A 121 6.84 2.84 -3.32
N LYS A 122 6.45 3.50 -2.23
CA LYS A 122 6.19 2.88 -0.93
C LYS A 122 4.88 3.38 -0.34
N LEU A 123 4.30 2.58 0.54
CA LEU A 123 3.18 2.95 1.39
C LEU A 123 3.61 2.79 2.85
N VAL A 124 3.28 3.76 3.71
CA VAL A 124 3.37 3.61 5.17
C VAL A 124 1.95 3.59 5.73
N PHE A 125 1.72 2.78 6.76
CA PHE A 125 0.39 2.66 7.38
C PHE A 125 0.49 2.07 8.78
N ALA A 126 -0.60 2.20 9.54
CA ALA A 126 -0.75 1.54 10.82
C ALA A 126 -1.46 0.20 10.64
N LEU A 127 -0.88 -0.87 11.16
CA LEU A 127 -1.46 -2.21 11.16
C LEU A 127 -1.35 -2.83 12.55
N ARG A 128 -2.48 -3.37 13.01
CA ARG A 128 -2.56 -4.24 14.19
C ARG A 128 -2.83 -5.67 13.76
N LEU A 129 -2.01 -6.60 14.25
CA LEU A 129 -2.17 -8.03 13.99
C LEU A 129 -3.42 -8.59 14.70
N PRO A 130 -3.94 -9.75 14.26
CA PRO A 130 -5.07 -10.40 14.91
C PRO A 130 -4.81 -10.70 16.38
N ASP A 131 -5.87 -10.74 17.18
CA ASP A 131 -5.76 -11.13 18.59
C ASP A 131 -5.22 -12.56 18.75
N ILE A 132 -4.40 -12.74 19.77
CA ILE A 132 -3.83 -14.02 20.15
C ILE A 132 -4.81 -14.70 21.11
N GLN A 133 -5.32 -15.86 20.70
CA GLN A 133 -6.30 -16.61 21.49
C GLN A 133 -5.70 -17.02 22.84
N GLY A 134 -6.37 -16.60 23.92
CA GLY A 134 -6.00 -16.97 25.28
C GLY A 134 -4.80 -16.20 25.87
N ALA A 135 -4.26 -15.22 25.15
CA ALA A 135 -3.29 -14.28 25.69
C ALA A 135 -3.98 -13.22 26.57
N ASP A 136 -3.28 -12.75 27.60
CA ASP A 136 -3.76 -11.67 28.46
C ASP A 136 -3.86 -10.36 27.66
N PRO A 137 -4.71 -9.40 28.06
CA PRO A 137 -4.89 -8.14 27.31
C PRO A 137 -3.60 -7.36 27.05
N GLU A 138 -2.62 -7.46 27.95
CA GLU A 138 -1.32 -6.79 27.81
C GLU A 138 -0.35 -7.48 26.84
N ASP A 139 -0.61 -8.75 26.52
CA ASP A 139 0.16 -9.53 25.55
C ASP A 139 -0.48 -9.48 24.14
N GLN A 140 -1.65 -8.84 24.02
CA GLN A 140 -2.28 -8.66 22.72
C GLN A 140 -1.46 -7.70 21.85
N PRO A 141 -1.40 -7.92 20.52
CA PRO A 141 -0.70 -7.01 19.63
C PRO A 141 -1.18 -5.56 19.75
N THR A 142 -0.28 -4.61 19.57
CA THR A 142 -0.59 -3.19 19.46
C THR A 142 -0.58 -2.71 18.02
N TRP A 143 -1.11 -1.50 17.79
CA TRP A 143 -0.94 -0.78 16.54
C TRP A 143 0.54 -0.48 16.30
N ASN A 144 1.02 -0.87 15.13
CA ASN A 144 2.41 -0.71 14.73
C ASN A 144 2.49 -0.04 13.36
N ILE A 145 3.63 0.60 13.08
CA ILE A 145 3.89 1.21 11.76
C ILE A 145 4.53 0.19 10.82
N TRP A 146 3.92 0.03 9.65
CA TRP A 146 4.35 -0.87 8.58
C TRP A 146 4.66 -0.09 7.31
N GLU A 147 5.55 -0.65 6.51
CA GLU A 147 5.91 -0.14 5.19
C GLU A 147 5.72 -1.25 4.15
N TYR A 148 5.12 -0.90 3.03
CA TYR A 148 5.03 -1.76 1.86
C TYR A 148 5.79 -1.14 0.68
N ASP A 149 6.73 -1.89 0.12
CA ASP A 149 7.48 -1.55 -1.08
C ASP A 149 6.76 -2.11 -2.31
N ILE A 150 6.21 -1.22 -3.12
CA ILE A 150 5.35 -1.56 -4.27
C ILE A 150 6.14 -2.29 -5.36
N PRO A 151 7.32 -1.82 -5.81
CA PRO A 151 8.08 -2.51 -6.86
C PRO A 151 8.60 -3.91 -6.47
N ASN A 152 8.99 -4.10 -5.20
CA ASN A 152 9.58 -5.36 -4.75
C ASN A 152 8.57 -6.31 -4.08
N ASP A 153 7.31 -5.89 -3.96
CA ASP A 153 6.26 -6.63 -3.26
C ASP A 153 6.70 -7.08 -1.86
N GLN A 154 7.26 -6.15 -1.08
CA GLN A 154 7.79 -6.43 0.25
C GLN A 154 7.01 -5.67 1.32
N LEU A 155 6.48 -6.41 2.29
CA LEU A 155 5.80 -5.87 3.47
C LEU A 155 6.68 -6.07 4.71
N ARG A 156 6.89 -5.00 5.48
CA ARG A 156 7.68 -5.05 6.72
C ARG A 156 7.12 -4.16 7.82
N ARG A 157 7.24 -4.61 9.08
CA ARG A 157 7.09 -3.73 10.25
C ARG A 157 8.35 -2.88 10.39
N ILE A 158 8.20 -1.56 10.54
CA ILE A 158 9.35 -0.65 10.55
C ILE A 158 10.15 -0.79 11.86
N ILE A 159 9.46 -0.82 13.00
CA ILE A 159 10.09 -1.10 14.29
C ILE A 159 10.27 -2.62 14.42
N THR A 160 11.50 -3.08 14.29
CA THR A 160 11.82 -4.51 14.21
C THR A 160 11.77 -5.23 15.56
N SER A 161 12.24 -4.58 16.62
CA SER A 161 12.24 -5.12 17.98
C SER A 161 10.82 -5.22 18.55
N ASP A 162 10.35 -6.43 18.88
CA ASP A 162 9.03 -6.66 19.48
C ASP A 162 8.81 -5.81 20.73
N ILE A 163 9.79 -5.79 21.65
CA ILE A 163 9.71 -5.01 22.89
C ILE A 163 9.54 -3.51 22.60
N THR A 164 10.18 -3.02 21.54
CA THR A 164 10.04 -1.60 21.17
C THR A 164 8.72 -1.36 20.47
N ALA A 165 8.38 -2.18 19.47
CA ALA A 165 7.13 -2.14 18.72
C ALA A 165 5.91 -2.13 19.66
N GLU A 166 5.83 -3.08 20.60
CA GLU A 166 4.68 -3.22 21.50
C GLU A 166 4.69 -2.24 22.69
N ALA A 167 5.67 -1.33 22.79
CA ALA A 167 5.74 -0.37 23.90
C ALA A 167 4.77 0.83 23.77
N GLY A 168 3.85 0.81 22.81
CA GLY A 168 2.86 1.84 22.55
C GLY A 168 1.86 1.44 21.46
N GLN A 169 0.90 2.32 21.21
CA GLN A 169 -0.04 2.26 20.10
C GLN A 169 0.43 3.28 19.06
N ASP A 170 0.95 2.83 17.93
CA ASP A 170 1.50 3.71 16.88
C ASP A 170 0.54 3.77 15.69
N VAL A 171 0.05 4.97 15.36
CA VAL A 171 -0.97 5.22 14.33
C VAL A 171 -0.63 6.47 13.51
N ALA A 172 -1.41 6.75 12.46
CA ALA A 172 -1.29 7.95 11.64
C ALA A 172 0.14 8.29 11.16
N PRO A 173 0.86 7.34 10.52
CA PRO A 173 2.19 7.63 10.03
C PRO A 173 2.16 8.48 8.76
N HIS A 174 3.15 9.35 8.60
CA HIS A 174 3.38 10.13 7.39
C HIS A 174 4.88 10.25 7.11
N TYR A 175 5.28 10.23 5.84
CA TYR A 175 6.67 10.46 5.45
C TYR A 175 7.06 11.93 5.59
N LEU A 176 8.23 12.21 6.14
CA LEU A 176 8.86 13.51 6.09
C LEU A 176 9.73 13.65 4.83
N PRO A 177 10.00 14.88 4.34
CA PRO A 177 10.77 15.09 3.11
C PRO A 177 12.21 14.56 3.15
N ASP A 178 12.77 14.38 4.34
CA ASP A 178 14.10 13.80 4.56
C ASP A 178 14.09 12.26 4.69
N GLY A 179 12.94 11.64 4.45
CA GLY A 179 12.74 10.18 4.51
C GLY A 179 12.46 9.64 5.91
N ARG A 180 12.46 10.47 6.96
CA ARG A 180 11.98 10.07 8.28
C ARG A 180 10.46 9.88 8.27
N ILE A 181 9.92 9.35 9.37
CA ILE A 181 8.49 9.11 9.52
C ILE A 181 8.02 9.82 10.78
N ILE A 182 6.99 10.65 10.63
CA ILE A 182 6.23 11.21 11.75
C ILE A 182 4.98 10.35 11.98
N PHE A 183 4.59 10.15 13.22
CA PHE A 183 3.43 9.32 13.57
C PHE A 183 2.89 9.70 14.94
N SER A 184 1.64 9.33 15.23
CA SER A 184 1.00 9.51 16.53
C SER A 184 1.21 8.28 17.40
N SER A 185 1.54 8.48 18.68
CA SER A 185 1.83 7.36 19.58
C SER A 185 1.54 7.64 21.05
N SER A 186 1.14 6.60 21.78
CA SER A 186 0.94 6.64 23.24
C SER A 186 2.24 6.61 24.05
N ARG A 187 3.40 6.60 23.39
CA ARG A 187 4.75 6.55 23.99
C ARG A 187 5.16 7.87 24.68
N GLN A 188 4.50 8.24 25.77
CA GLN A 188 4.79 9.50 26.47
C GLN A 188 6.05 9.47 27.37
N ARG A 189 7.16 8.88 26.90
CA ARG A 189 8.40 8.72 27.68
C ARG A 189 9.04 10.07 28.00
N LYS A 190 9.05 11.01 27.05
CA LYS A 190 9.67 12.33 27.25
C LYS A 190 8.81 13.20 28.19
N SER A 191 7.48 13.15 28.06
CA SER A 191 6.57 13.80 29.01
C SER A 191 6.80 13.32 30.45
N LYS A 192 6.92 11.99 30.66
CA LYS A 192 7.21 11.42 31.98
C LYS A 192 8.56 11.85 32.54
N ALA A 193 9.59 11.93 31.68
CA ALA A 193 10.91 12.42 32.10
C ALA A 193 10.86 13.89 32.54
N ILE A 194 10.15 14.76 31.80
CA ILE A 194 9.96 16.16 32.19
C ILE A 194 9.27 16.26 33.56
N LEU A 195 8.22 15.48 33.80
CA LEU A 195 7.55 15.45 35.11
C LEU A 195 8.52 15.07 36.24
N LEU A 196 9.37 14.06 36.01
CA LEU A 196 10.37 13.64 36.98
C LEU A 196 11.38 14.76 37.28
N ASP A 197 11.88 15.43 36.25
CA ASP A 197 12.83 16.55 36.38
C ASP A 197 12.21 17.75 37.12
N GLU A 198 10.91 17.96 36.97
CA GLU A 198 10.14 18.97 37.70
C GLU A 198 9.74 18.55 39.13
N GLY A 199 10.15 17.36 39.58
CA GLY A 199 9.80 16.84 40.90
C GLY A 199 8.33 16.42 41.04
N LYS A 200 7.63 16.19 39.93
CA LYS A 200 6.23 15.75 39.87
C LYS A 200 6.13 14.22 39.73
N PRO A 201 5.03 13.60 40.21
CA PRO A 201 4.75 12.20 39.91
C PRO A 201 4.65 11.98 38.40
N GLN A 202 5.19 10.86 37.92
CA GLN A 202 5.08 10.48 36.51
C GLN A 202 3.67 9.97 36.21
N TYR A 203 3.07 10.47 35.14
CA TYR A 203 1.82 9.97 34.59
C TYR A 203 1.83 10.09 33.06
N ALA A 204 0.94 9.35 32.39
CA ALA A 204 0.62 9.59 30.98
C ALA A 204 -0.63 10.48 30.92
N ALA A 205 -0.58 11.56 30.15
CA ALA A 205 -1.79 12.30 29.80
C ALA A 205 -2.79 11.33 29.15
N GLN A 206 -4.06 11.49 29.48
CA GLN A 206 -5.14 10.71 28.90
C GLN A 206 -5.91 11.59 27.90
N ASP A 207 -6.71 10.95 27.07
CA ASP A 207 -7.71 11.59 26.23
C ASP A 207 -8.79 12.35 27.06
N GLU A 208 -9.75 12.98 26.38
CA GLU A 208 -10.84 13.71 27.02
C GLU A 208 -11.75 12.84 27.90
N ASP A 209 -12.02 11.60 27.49
CA ASP A 209 -12.88 10.67 28.22
C ASP A 209 -12.11 9.93 29.35
N ARG A 210 -10.77 10.05 29.34
CA ARG A 210 -9.82 9.52 30.34
C ARG A 210 -9.82 8.00 30.43
N ASN A 211 -9.98 7.34 29.30
CA ASN A 211 -10.00 5.88 29.20
C ASN A 211 -8.82 5.35 28.38
N GLU A 212 -8.14 6.18 27.58
CA GLU A 212 -6.92 5.82 26.88
C GLU A 212 -5.81 6.87 27.02
N PRO A 213 -4.51 6.46 26.98
CA PRO A 213 -3.42 7.42 26.94
C PRO A 213 -3.49 8.28 25.67
N ALA A 214 -3.32 9.59 25.84
CA ALA A 214 -3.23 10.53 24.73
C ALA A 214 -2.14 10.11 23.75
N LEU A 215 -2.48 10.17 22.46
CA LEU A 215 -1.55 9.93 21.36
C LEU A 215 -0.87 11.25 21.01
N VAL A 216 0.45 11.29 21.00
CA VAL A 216 1.23 12.49 20.67
C VAL A 216 2.24 12.20 19.57
N LEU A 217 2.71 13.23 18.89
CA LEU A 217 3.56 13.10 17.73
C LEU A 217 4.97 12.64 18.10
N HIS A 218 5.47 11.72 17.28
CA HIS A 218 6.82 11.17 17.33
C HIS A 218 7.43 11.17 15.94
N VAL A 219 8.75 11.29 15.88
CA VAL A 219 9.52 11.09 14.64
C VAL A 219 10.49 9.94 14.82
N MET A 220 10.66 9.12 13.79
CA MET A 220 11.67 8.07 13.71
C MET A 220 12.39 8.05 12.36
N ASN A 221 13.54 7.39 12.31
CA ASN A 221 14.22 7.08 11.06
C ASN A 221 13.44 6.04 10.25
N ALA A 222 13.68 5.96 8.94
CA ALA A 222 13.04 4.99 8.03
C ALA A 222 13.32 3.50 8.38
N ASP A 223 14.29 3.24 9.24
CA ASP A 223 14.64 1.91 9.75
C ASP A 223 14.02 1.62 11.13
N GLY A 224 13.17 2.51 11.64
CA GLY A 224 12.50 2.38 12.94
C GLY A 224 13.34 2.80 14.14
N THR A 225 14.57 3.27 13.93
CA THR A 225 15.43 3.75 15.01
C THR A 225 15.18 5.24 15.34
N GLY A 226 15.73 5.71 16.46
CA GLY A 226 15.75 7.15 16.76
C GLY A 226 14.40 7.78 17.13
N ILE A 227 13.43 6.97 17.59
CA ILE A 227 12.10 7.44 17.99
C ILE A 227 12.22 8.58 19.02
N THR A 228 11.68 9.73 18.66
CA THR A 228 11.72 10.95 19.47
C THR A 228 10.34 11.59 19.52
N GLN A 229 9.83 11.84 20.73
CA GLN A 229 8.58 12.57 20.94
C GLN A 229 8.76 14.06 20.60
N VAL A 230 7.87 14.62 19.77
CA VAL A 230 7.96 16.01 19.28
C VAL A 230 6.78 16.89 19.69
N SER A 231 5.64 16.31 20.09
CA SER A 231 4.53 17.07 20.71
C SER A 231 4.24 16.61 22.14
N PHE A 232 3.58 17.48 22.91
CA PHE A 232 3.38 17.32 24.36
C PHE A 232 1.96 17.73 24.80
N ASN A 233 0.99 17.63 23.89
CA ASN A 233 -0.40 17.91 24.19
C ASN A 233 -0.91 16.99 25.31
N GLN A 234 -1.93 17.45 26.04
CA GLN A 234 -2.62 16.66 27.07
C GLN A 234 -3.88 15.97 26.52
N SER A 235 -3.97 15.88 25.20
CA SER A 235 -4.96 15.14 24.44
C SER A 235 -4.30 14.62 23.15
N HIS A 236 -5.07 14.01 22.25
CA HIS A 236 -4.58 13.46 21.01
C HIS A 236 -4.09 14.53 20.03
N ASP A 237 -2.89 14.31 19.48
CA ASP A 237 -2.43 14.87 18.22
C ASP A 237 -2.45 13.72 17.19
N LEU A 238 -3.32 13.81 16.19
CA LEU A 238 -3.58 12.78 15.17
C LEU A 238 -3.34 13.33 13.77
N ASP A 239 -3.20 12.42 12.80
CA ASP A 239 -3.17 12.69 11.37
C ASP A 239 -2.19 13.82 10.95
N PRO A 240 -0.90 13.71 11.32
CA PRO A 240 0.10 14.70 10.93
C PRO A 240 0.18 14.78 9.40
N THR A 241 0.14 16.00 8.87
CA THR A 241 0.28 16.26 7.43
C THR A 241 1.47 17.18 7.21
N VAL A 242 2.30 16.89 6.21
CA VAL A 242 3.46 17.74 5.89
C VAL A 242 3.04 18.83 4.91
N LEU A 243 3.27 20.09 5.29
CA LEU A 243 3.04 21.25 4.43
C LEU A 243 4.20 21.48 3.46
N GLU A 244 3.96 22.22 2.37
CA GLU A 244 5.01 22.62 1.42
C GLU A 244 6.14 23.45 2.08
N SER A 245 5.86 24.11 3.20
CA SER A 245 6.87 24.81 4.02
C SER A 245 7.85 23.86 4.73
N GLY A 246 7.53 22.56 4.80
CA GLY A 246 8.24 21.57 5.61
C GLY A 246 7.78 21.51 7.06
N GLU A 247 6.76 22.29 7.43
CA GLU A 247 6.09 22.22 8.73
C GLU A 247 5.11 21.04 8.79
N VAL A 248 4.80 20.61 10.01
CA VAL A 248 3.77 19.62 10.36
C VAL A 248 2.81 20.27 11.33
#